data_AF-A0A1C4KIG7-F1
#
_entry.id   AF-A0A1C4KIG7-F1
#
_cell.length_a   1.000
_cell.length_b   1.000
_cell.length_c   1.000
_cell.angle_alpha   90.00
_cell.angle_beta   90.00
_cell.angle_gamma   90.00
#
_symmetry.space_group_name_H-M   'P 1'
#
loop_
_entity.id
_entity.type
_entity.pdbx_description
1 polymer ?
#
loop_
_entity_poly.entity_id
_entity_poly.type
_entity_poly.pdbx_seq_one_letter_code
_entity_poly.pdbx_strand_id
1 'polypeptide(L)'
;RLLRARTALARGDAAGARALLDQGLVVEDLREGDLALSDTWYAVAEALLAGDGPVDDTVRARARAEHPLPAAYDFRMGPDSR
;
A
#
# COMPACT_ATOMS: atom_id res chain seq x y z
N ARG A 1 -9.54 -6.65 6.42
CA ARG A 1 -8.36 -5.99 7.02
C ARG A 1 -7.90 -4.76 6.20
N LEU A 2 -8.01 -4.79 4.87
CA LEU A 2 -7.74 -3.63 4.00
C LEU A 2 -8.51 -2.36 4.42
N LEU A 3 -9.80 -2.51 4.74
CA LEU A 3 -10.61 -1.40 5.23
C LEU A 3 -10.02 -0.75 6.50
N ARG A 4 -9.43 -1.54 7.41
CA ARG A 4 -8.80 -1.02 8.63
C ARG A 4 -7.52 -0.25 8.33
N ALA A 5 -6.71 -0.72 7.38
CA ALA A 5 -5.51 0.01 6.93
C ALA A 5 -5.91 1.35 6.29
N ARG A 6 -6.94 1.37 5.44
CA ARG A 6 -7.47 2.60 4.83
C ARG A 6 -8.04 3.55 5.88
N THR A 7 -8.75 3.04 6.89
CA THR A 7 -9.25 3.87 8.00
C THR A 7 -8.12 4.45 8.84
N ALA A 8 -7.06 3.68 9.13
CA ALA A 8 -5.89 4.18 9.85
C ALA A 8 -5.20 5.30 9.05
N LEU A 9 -5.00 5.10 7.75
CA LEU A 9 -4.46 6.12 6.86
C LEU A 9 -5.33 7.38 6.83
N ALA A 10 -6.65 7.25 6.69
CA ALA A 10 -7.59 8.38 6.70
C ALA A 10 -7.59 9.16 8.02
N ARG A 11 -7.13 8.55 9.12
CA ARG A 11 -6.95 9.18 10.43
C ARG A 11 -5.57 9.78 10.65
N GLY A 12 -4.68 9.71 9.66
CA GLY A 12 -3.28 10.16 9.77
C GLY A 12 -2.34 9.12 10.39
N ASP A 13 -2.83 7.92 10.72
CA ASP A 13 -2.01 6.83 11.28
C ASP A 13 -1.41 5.97 10.18
N ALA A 14 -0.48 6.55 9.42
CA ALA A 14 0.21 5.87 8.33
C ALA A 14 1.08 4.70 8.84
N ALA A 15 1.66 4.84 10.04
CA ALA A 15 2.46 3.77 10.66
C ALA A 15 1.59 2.55 11.02
N GLY A 16 0.41 2.76 11.62
CA GLY A 16 -0.54 1.69 11.91
C GLY A 16 -1.10 1.05 10.64
N ALA A 17 -1.34 1.84 9.59
CA ALA A 17 -1.72 1.31 8.28
C ALA A 17 -0.64 0.41 7.68
N ARG A 18 0.64 0.80 7.78
CA ARG A 18 1.78 0.00 7.31
C ARG A 18 1.91 -1.31 8.06
N ALA A 19 1.81 -1.30 9.38
CA ALA A 19 1.89 -2.52 10.19
C ALA A 19 0.79 -3.54 9.84
N LEU A 20 -0.41 -3.07 9.50
CA LEU A 20 -1.52 -3.93 9.07
C LEU A 20 -1.27 -4.53 7.67
N LEU A 21 -0.62 -3.79 6.78
CA LEU A 21 -0.19 -4.28 5.47
C LEU A 21 0.96 -5.27 5.61
N ASP A 22 1.94 -5.02 6.48
CA ASP A 22 3.10 -5.91 6.66
C ASP A 22 2.72 -7.27 7.26
N GLN A 23 1.60 -7.35 8.01
CA GLN A 23 1.08 -8.61 8.57
C GLN A 23 0.49 -9.58 7.54
N GLY A 24 0.34 -9.19 6.27
CA GLY A 24 -0.24 -10.04 5.24
C GLY A 24 -1.76 -9.91 5.16
N LEU A 25 -2.23 -9.40 4.02
CA LEU A 25 -3.65 -9.28 3.69
C LEU A 25 -4.06 -10.39 2.72
N VAL A 26 -4.85 -11.35 3.20
CA VAL A 26 -5.55 -12.30 2.32
C VAL A 26 -6.86 -11.65 1.89
N VAL A 27 -6.95 -11.24 0.63
CA VAL A 27 -8.19 -10.72 0.03
C VAL A 27 -8.74 -11.82 -0.88
N GLU A 28 -9.95 -12.32 -0.58
CA GLU A 28 -10.54 -13.49 -1.25
C GLU A 28 -10.90 -13.26 -2.73
N ASP A 29 -11.03 -12.01 -3.16
CA ASP A 29 -11.17 -11.65 -4.57
C ASP A 29 -9.90 -10.93 -5.06
N LEU A 30 -9.05 -11.71 -5.73
CA LEU A 30 -7.65 -11.38 -5.98
C LEU A 30 -7.46 -10.22 -6.97
N ARG A 31 -8.42 -9.93 -7.84
CA ARG A 31 -8.23 -8.95 -8.93
C ARG A 31 -8.58 -7.52 -8.52
N GLU A 32 -9.74 -7.33 -7.89
CA GLU A 32 -10.14 -6.04 -7.33
C GLU A 32 -9.37 -5.75 -6.04
N GLY A 33 -9.05 -6.81 -5.28
CA GLY A 33 -8.20 -6.75 -4.10
C GLY A 33 -6.80 -6.24 -4.40
N ASP A 34 -6.14 -6.73 -5.47
CA ASP A 34 -4.76 -6.37 -5.83
C ASP A 34 -4.58 -4.87 -6.14
N LEU A 35 -5.45 -4.30 -6.98
CA LEU A 35 -5.42 -2.87 -7.30
C LEU A 35 -5.66 -2.02 -6.04
N ALA A 36 -6.68 -2.36 -5.25
CA ALA A 36 -6.98 -1.64 -4.02
C ALA A 36 -5.86 -1.78 -2.96
N LEU A 37 -5.14 -2.91 -2.95
CA LEU A 37 -4.06 -3.17 -2.01
C LEU A 37 -2.78 -2.42 -2.37
N SER A 38 -2.39 -2.50 -3.65
CA SER A 38 -1.22 -1.80 -4.18
C SER A 38 -1.38 -0.28 -4.11
N ASP A 39 -2.57 0.24 -4.42
CA ASP A 39 -2.89 1.66 -4.21
C ASP A 39 -2.81 2.05 -2.73
N THR A 40 -3.34 1.21 -1.83
CA THR A 40 -3.28 1.47 -0.38
C THR A 40 -1.83 1.44 0.12
N TRP A 41 -0.98 0.55 -0.40
CA TRP A 41 0.44 0.49 -0.04
C TRP A 41 1.17 1.78 -0.39
N TYR A 42 1.01 2.27 -1.62
CA TYR A 42 1.64 3.51 -2.06
C TYR A 42 1.09 4.72 -1.31
N ALA A 43 -0.23 4.79 -1.06
CA ALA A 43 -0.82 5.88 -0.29
C ALA A 43 -0.28 5.94 1.16
N VAL A 44 0.01 4.79 1.77
CA VAL A 44 0.67 4.74 3.09
C VAL A 44 2.11 5.21 3.01
N ALA A 45 2.88 4.75 2.02
CA ALA A 45 4.26 5.18 1.82
C ALA A 45 4.37 6.69 1.54
N GLU A 46 3.45 7.22 0.74
CA GLU A 46 3.31 8.65 0.46
C GLU A 46 3.03 9.45 1.74
N ALA A 47 2.07 9.01 2.56
CA ALA A 47 1.77 9.67 3.83
C ALA A 47 2.94 9.61 4.83
N LEU A 48 3.69 8.50 4.86
CA LEU A 48 4.89 8.39 5.71
C LEU A 48 5.99 9.36 5.29
N LEU A 49 6.19 9.56 3.99
CA LEU A 49 7.21 10.46 3.47
C LEU A 49 6.78 11.93 3.52
N ALA A 50 5.48 12.21 3.35
CA ALA A 50 4.93 13.55 3.47
C ALA A 50 4.84 14.02 4.93
N GLY A 51 4.63 13.11 5.88
CA GLY A 51 4.34 13.44 7.27
C GLY A 51 3.03 14.25 7.36
N ASP A 52 3.11 15.44 7.95
CA ASP A 52 1.99 16.40 8.00
C ASP A 52 1.87 17.28 6.73
N GLY A 53 2.79 17.10 5.77
CA GLY A 53 2.83 17.84 4.51
C GLY A 53 1.93 17.27 3.42
N PRO A 54 1.74 18.00 2.30
CA PRO A 54 1.00 17.50 1.16
C PRO A 54 1.76 16.40 0.40
N VAL A 55 1.04 15.40 -0.12
CA VAL A 55 1.59 14.40 -1.04
C VAL A 55 1.67 14.98 -2.45
N ASP A 56 2.84 15.48 -2.82
CA ASP A 56 3.14 15.94 -4.17
C ASP A 56 3.70 14.82 -5.07
N ASP A 57 3.95 15.12 -6.34
CA ASP A 57 4.50 14.15 -7.30
C ASP A 57 5.93 13.70 -6.92
N THR A 58 6.70 14.54 -6.20
CA THR A 58 8.05 14.21 -5.72
C THR A 58 7.98 13.17 -4.60
N VAL A 59 7.08 13.36 -3.64
CA VAL A 59 6.77 12.39 -2.58
C VAL A 59 6.28 11.10 -3.20
N ARG A 60 5.40 11.17 -4.20
CA ARG A 60 4.91 9.98 -4.93
C ARG A 60 6.02 9.19 -5.61
N ALA A 61 6.94 9.88 -6.29
CA ALA A 61 8.09 9.24 -6.92
C ALA A 61 9.02 8.60 -5.89
N ARG A 62 9.30 9.30 -4.78
CA ARG A 62 10.13 8.78 -3.69
C ARG A 62 9.49 7.61 -2.97
N ALA A 63 8.18 7.64 -2.74
CA ALA A 63 7.43 6.53 -2.14
C ALA A 63 7.59 5.24 -2.96
N ARG A 64 7.51 5.34 -4.29
CA ARG A 64 7.72 4.20 -5.19
C ARG A 64 9.16 3.69 -5.20
N ALA A 65 10.13 4.58 -5.06
CA ALA A 65 11.55 4.22 -5.03
C ALA A 65 12.00 3.63 -3.68
N GLU A 66 11.55 4.20 -2.56
CA GLU A 66 11.95 3.83 -1.21
C GLU A 66 11.08 2.69 -0.63
N HIS A 67 9.84 2.55 -1.09
CA HIS A 67 8.92 1.50 -0.67
C HIS A 67 8.38 0.69 -1.86
N PRO A 68 9.25 -0.08 -2.55
CA PRO A 68 8.81 -0.93 -3.64
C PRO A 68 7.73 -1.90 -3.15
N LEU A 69 6.76 -2.17 -4.02
CA LEU A 69 5.68 -3.10 -3.72
C LEU A 69 6.28 -4.51 -3.49
N PRO A 70 6.03 -5.15 -2.34
CA PRO A 70 6.48 -6.51 -2.10
C PRO A 70 5.94 -7.45 -3.18
N ALA A 71 6.70 -8.47 -3.55
CA ALA A 71 6.26 -9.46 -4.55
C ALA A 71 4.96 -10.18 -4.15
N ALA A 72 4.70 -10.29 -2.84
CA ALA A 72 3.44 -10.81 -2.31
C ALA A 72 2.22 -9.93 -2.63
N TYR A 73 2.43 -8.69 -3.08
CA TYR A 73 1.42 -7.70 -3.46
C TYR A 73 1.57 -7.24 -4.92
N ASP A 74 2.61 -7.68 -5.64
CA ASP A 74 2.78 -7.43 -7.08
C ASP A 74 2.22 -8.62 -7.86
N PHE A 75 0.90 -8.83 -7.80
CA PHE A 75 0.24 -9.93 -8.49
C PHE A 75 0.14 -9.72 -10.02
N ARG A 76 0.67 -8.62 -10.57
CA ARG A 76 0.87 -8.43 -12.01
C ARG A 76 1.86 -9.43 -12.62
N MET A 77 2.77 -9.98 -11.82
CA MET A 77 3.47 -11.24 -12.13
C MET A 77 2.71 -12.39 -11.49
N GLY A 78 1.48 -12.63 -11.96
CA GLY A 78 0.71 -13.78 -11.51
C GLY A 78 1.51 -15.07 -11.71
N PRO A 79 1.39 -16.06 -10.81
CA PRO A 79 1.87 -17.41 -11.05
C PRO A 79 0.98 -18.08 -12.12
N ASP A 80 1.13 -17.65 -13.36
CA ASP A 80 0.67 -18.37 -14.57
C ASP A 80 1.89 -18.63 -15.47
N SER A 81 2.90 -19.24 -14.85
CA SER A 81 4.06 -19.82 -15.52
C SER A 81 4.40 -21.14 -14.84
N ARG A 82 3.41 -22.05 -14.77
CA ARG A 82 3.61 -23.50 -14.85
C ARG A 82 2.29 -24.25 -14.96
#